data_AF-A0A7Z9VNL4-F1
#
_entry.id   AF-A0A7Z9VNL4-F1
#
_cell.length_a   1.000
_cell.length_b   1.000
_cell.length_c   1.000
_cell.angle_alpha   90.00
_cell.angle_beta   90.00
_cell.angle_gamma   90.00
#
_symmetry.space_group_name_H-M   'P 1'
#
loop_
_entity.id
_entity.type
_entity.pdbx_description
1 polymer ?
#
loop_
_entity_poly.entity_id
_entity_poly.type
_entity_poly.pdbx_seq_one_letter_code
_entity_poly.pdbx_strand_id
1 'polypeptide(L)'
;EETIVYVVNKFLFELEDALEAKNVSLITSDAARKWFAKNGYDAKMGARPMTRLIEKEIRKPLADELLFGKLVNGGTVKVGVKKNKVTLNIV
;
A
#
# COMPACT_ATOMS: atom_id res chain seq x y z
N GLU A 1 -12.15 -8.75 -14.24
CA GLU A 1 -11.21 -7.78 -13.62
C GLU A 1 -11.48 -7.53 -12.12
N GLU A 2 -12.65 -7.86 -11.58
CA GLU A 2 -12.97 -7.63 -10.15
C GLU A 2 -12.16 -8.52 -9.17
N THR A 3 -11.87 -9.77 -9.53
CA THR A 3 -11.16 -10.72 -8.67
C THR A 3 -9.78 -10.22 -8.23
N ILE A 4 -9.08 -9.50 -9.11
CA ILE A 4 -7.73 -8.96 -8.85
C ILE A 4 -7.80 -7.85 -7.79
N VAL A 5 -8.85 -7.02 -7.82
CA VAL A 5 -9.05 -5.95 -6.84
C VAL A 5 -9.28 -6.54 -5.45
N TYR A 6 -10.01 -7.67 -5.33
CA TYR A 6 -10.16 -8.36 -4.05
C TYR A 6 -8.81 -8.87 -3.50
N VAL A 7 -7.93 -9.36 -4.37
CA VAL A 7 -6.58 -9.78 -3.97
C VAL A 7 -5.76 -8.59 -3.48
N VAL A 8 -5.81 -7.45 -4.18
CA VAL A 8 -5.16 -6.19 -3.72
C VAL A 8 -5.70 -5.80 -2.34
N ASN A 9 -7.02 -5.80 -2.17
CA ASN A 9 -7.64 -5.41 -0.90
C ASN A 9 -7.17 -6.30 0.24
N LYS A 10 -7.06 -7.62 0.02
CA LYS A 10 -6.54 -8.54 1.02
C LYS A 10 -5.11 -8.16 1.46
N PHE A 11 -4.22 -7.90 0.50
CA PHE A 11 -2.85 -7.49 0.83
C PHE A 11 -2.77 -6.13 1.54
N LEU A 12 -3.65 -5.18 1.17
CA LEU A 12 -3.71 -3.89 1.85
C LEU A 12 -4.22 -4.03 3.29
N PHE A 13 -5.19 -4.91 3.54
CA PHE A 13 -5.66 -5.21 4.90
C PHE A 13 -4.57 -5.87 5.75
N GLU A 14 -3.85 -6.85 5.21
CA GLU A 14 -2.71 -7.46 5.92
C GLU A 14 -1.61 -6.43 6.26
N LEU A 15 -1.41 -5.44 5.38
CA LEU A 15 -0.48 -4.35 5.64
C LEU A 15 -1.01 -3.37 6.69
N GLU A 16 -2.31 -3.08 6.67
CA GLU A 16 -2.99 -2.23 7.66
C GLU A 16 -2.89 -2.84 9.06
N ASP A 17 -3.22 -4.12 9.23
CA ASP A 17 -3.06 -4.85 10.51
C ASP A 17 -1.61 -4.76 11.05
N ALA A 18 -0.63 -4.95 10.16
CA ALA A 18 0.78 -4.88 10.54
C ALA A 18 1.22 -3.47 10.97
N LEU A 19 0.59 -2.43 10.43
CA LEU A 19 0.83 -1.03 10.78
C LEU A 19 0.05 -0.62 12.04
N GLU A 20 -1.14 -1.18 12.25
CA GLU A 20 -1.96 -0.93 13.44
C GLU A 20 -1.26 -1.42 14.71
N ALA A 21 -0.53 -2.54 14.63
CA ALA A 21 0.36 -3.01 15.70
C ALA A 21 1.47 -2.00 16.08
N LYS A 22 1.71 -0.98 15.23
CA LYS A 22 2.64 0.14 15.45
C LYS A 22 1.92 1.48 15.66
N ASN A 23 0.62 1.47 15.96
CA ASN A 23 -0.24 2.66 16.06
C ASN A 23 -0.30 3.50 14.77
N VAL A 24 -0.16 2.87 13.60
CA VAL A 24 -0.25 3.55 12.31
C VAL A 24 -1.47 3.08 11.53
N SER A 25 -2.36 4.01 11.16
CA SER A 25 -3.52 3.72 10.31
C SER A 25 -3.21 3.94 8.84
N LEU A 26 -3.57 2.98 7.98
CA LEU A 26 -3.31 3.04 6.54
C LEU A 26 -4.59 3.25 5.73
N ILE A 27 -4.82 4.47 5.26
CA ILE A 27 -5.99 4.80 4.45
C ILE A 27 -5.61 4.75 2.97
N THR A 28 -6.09 3.73 2.25
CA THR A 28 -5.83 3.60 0.80
C THR A 28 -7.02 4.05 -0.03
N SER A 29 -6.79 5.01 -0.93
CA SER A 29 -7.81 5.50 -1.88
C SER A 29 -8.17 4.45 -2.94
N ASP A 30 -9.41 4.50 -3.45
CA ASP A 30 -9.87 3.61 -4.52
C ASP A 30 -9.02 3.72 -5.80
N ALA A 31 -8.54 4.91 -6.12
CA ALA A 31 -7.64 5.14 -7.24
C ALA A 31 -6.32 4.35 -7.06
N ALA A 32 -5.78 4.31 -5.85
CA ALA A 32 -4.59 3.51 -5.54
C ALA A 32 -4.88 2.01 -5.65
N ARG A 33 -6.00 1.52 -5.10
CA ARG A 33 -6.41 0.11 -5.22
C ARG A 33 -6.48 -0.34 -6.69
N LYS A 34 -7.13 0.45 -7.54
CA LYS A 34 -7.22 0.18 -8.99
C LYS A 34 -5.86 0.23 -9.67
N TRP A 35 -4.99 1.15 -9.26
CA TRP A 35 -3.64 1.25 -9.82
C TRP A 35 -2.79 0.02 -9.47
N PHE A 36 -2.83 -0.46 -8.22
CA PHE A 36 -2.15 -1.68 -7.81
C PHE A 36 -2.72 -2.92 -8.52
N ALA A 37 -4.04 -2.99 -8.71
CA ALA A 37 -4.65 -4.08 -9.49
C ALA A 37 -4.13 -4.09 -10.94
N LYS A 38 -4.02 -2.92 -11.57
CA LYS A 38 -3.57 -2.79 -12.96
C LYS A 38 -2.07 -3.02 -13.16
N ASN A 39 -1.24 -2.57 -12.21
CA ASN A 39 0.23 -2.63 -12.33
C ASN A 39 0.84 -3.85 -11.63
N GLY A 40 0.14 -4.44 -10.66
CA GLY A 40 0.60 -5.60 -9.88
C GLY A 40 0.12 -6.94 -10.42
N TYR A 41 -0.77 -6.95 -11.41
CA TYR A 41 -1.24 -8.15 -12.06
C TYR A 41 -0.46 -8.45 -13.34
N ASP A 42 0.10 -9.65 -13.42
CA ASP A 42 0.72 -10.17 -14.63
C ASP A 42 0.01 -11.47 -15.03
N ALA A 43 -0.50 -11.55 -16.25
CA ALA A 43 -1.23 -12.72 -16.74
C ALA A 43 -0.41 -14.02 -16.70
N LYS A 44 0.94 -13.94 -16.75
CA LYS A 44 1.84 -15.10 -16.67
C LYS A 44 2.22 -15.46 -15.23
N MET A 45 2.28 -14.49 -14.33
CA MET A 45 2.76 -14.68 -12.94
C MET A 45 1.65 -14.56 -11.88
N GLY A 46 0.43 -14.24 -12.28
CA GLY A 46 -0.70 -13.98 -11.39
C GLY A 46 -0.49 -12.74 -10.53
N ALA A 47 -0.90 -12.82 -9.27
CA ALA A 47 -0.78 -11.72 -8.30
C ALA A 47 0.60 -11.64 -7.60
N ARG A 48 1.57 -12.51 -7.93
CA ARG A 48 2.91 -12.48 -7.31
C ARG A 48 3.64 -11.13 -7.44
N PRO A 49 3.59 -10.42 -8.59
CA PRO A 49 4.24 -9.12 -8.73
C PRO A 49 3.60 -8.04 -7.84
N MET A 50 2.34 -8.22 -7.45
CA MET A 50 1.57 -7.27 -6.65
C MET A 50 2.15 -7.06 -5.26
N THR A 51 2.50 -8.15 -4.57
CA THR A 51 3.11 -8.08 -3.24
C THR A 51 4.41 -7.27 -3.30
N ARG A 52 5.23 -7.54 -4.31
CA ARG A 52 6.50 -6.82 -4.52
C ARG A 52 6.29 -5.34 -4.84
N LEU A 53 5.24 -5.00 -5.59
CA LEU A 53 4.87 -3.61 -5.90
C LEU A 53 4.41 -2.87 -4.64
N ILE A 54 3.54 -3.48 -3.84
CA ILE A 54 3.08 -2.92 -2.56
C ILE A 54 4.25 -2.71 -1.59
N GLU A 55 5.14 -3.68 -1.48
CA GLU A 55 6.33 -3.55 -0.63
C GLU A 55 7.23 -2.41 -1.06
N LYS A 56 7.45 -2.26 -2.37
CA LYS A 56 8.32 -1.21 -2.91
C LYS A 56 7.70 0.19 -2.76
N GLU A 57 6.42 0.34 -3.08
CA GLU A 57 5.76 1.65 -3.16
C GLU A 57 5.20 2.12 -1.81
N ILE A 58 4.92 1.20 -0.87
CA ILE A 58 4.37 1.52 0.45
C ILE A 58 5.35 1.14 1.55
N ARG A 59 5.73 -0.14 1.66
CA ARG A 59 6.45 -0.65 2.84
C ARG A 59 7.85 -0.05 3.00
N LYS A 60 8.61 0.09 1.91
CA LYS A 60 9.93 0.75 1.92
C LYS A 60 9.87 2.20 2.43
N PRO A 61 9.11 3.11 1.81
CA PRO A 61 9.04 4.50 2.29
C PRO A 61 8.43 4.62 3.69
N LEU A 62 7.53 3.71 4.08
CA LEU A 62 7.03 3.68 5.46
C LEU A 62 8.06 3.17 6.47
N ALA A 63 8.96 2.27 6.09
CA ALA A 63 9.98 1.76 7.00
C ALA A 63 10.89 2.90 7.52
N ASP A 64 11.32 3.80 6.63
CA ASP A 64 12.13 4.95 7.02
C ASP A 64 11.35 5.89 7.95
N GLU A 65 10.07 6.13 7.66
CA GLU A 65 9.20 7.00 8.46
C GLU A 65 8.82 6.42 9.82
N LEU A 66 8.71 5.10 9.92
CA LEU A 66 8.48 4.35 11.17
C LEU A 66 9.73 4.29 12.04
N LEU A 67 10.92 4.30 11.45
CA LEU A 67 12.19 4.22 12.18
C LEU A 67 12.70 5.60 12.60
N PHE A 68 12.57 6.60 11.74
CA PHE A 68 13.22 7.91 11.92
C PHE A 68 12.33 9.11 11.65
N GLY A 69 11.11 8.91 11.14
CA GLY A 69 10.27 9.98 10.64
C GLY A 69 9.05 10.29 11.50
N LYS A 70 7.97 10.71 10.84
CA LYS A 70 6.76 11.21 11.52
C LYS A 70 5.89 10.11 12.11
N LEU A 71 6.14 8.84 11.76
CA LEU A 71 5.33 7.70 12.17
C LEU A 71 5.90 6.94 13.38
N VAL A 72 7.01 7.41 13.96
CA VAL A 72 7.66 6.75 15.12
C VAL A 72 6.71 6.61 16.31
N ASN A 73 5.84 7.60 16.53
CA ASN A 73 4.86 7.60 17.63
C ASN A 73 3.45 7.19 17.19
N GLY A 74 3.31 6.62 15.98
CA GLY A 74 2.03 6.41 15.33
C GLY A 74 1.64 7.56 14.40
N GLY A 75 0.50 7.42 13.73
CA GLY A 75 -0.01 8.43 12.78
C GLY A 75 -0.93 7.85 11.72
N THR A 76 -1.34 8.67 10.77
CA THR A 76 -2.20 8.21 9.66
C THR A 76 -1.51 8.41 8.32
N VAL A 77 -1.41 7.34 7.53
CA VAL A 77 -0.87 7.37 6.18
C VAL A 77 -2.00 7.26 5.17
N LYS A 78 -2.08 8.23 4.27
CA LYS A 78 -3.01 8.23 3.15
C LYS A 78 -2.28 7.84 1.86
N VAL A 79 -2.66 6.70 1.29
CA VAL A 79 -2.12 6.19 0.02
C VAL A 79 -2.99 6.67 -1.14
N GLY A 80 -2.40 7.51 -1.97
CA GLY A 80 -2.98 8.08 -3.19
C GLY A 80 -2.25 7.64 -4.45
N VAL A 81 -2.82 8.00 -5.60
CA VAL A 81 -2.13 7.95 -6.89
C VAL A 81 -2.29 9.27 -7.60
N LYS A 82 -1.18 9.82 -8.10
CA LYS A 82 -1.15 11.07 -8.86
C LYS A 82 -0.24 10.91 -10.07
N LYS A 83 -0.72 11.25 -11.26
CA LYS A 83 0.02 11.13 -12.53
C LYS A 83 0.66 9.74 -12.71
N ASN A 84 -0.11 8.68 -12.43
CA ASN A 84 0.32 7.28 -12.55
C ASN A 84 1.49 6.87 -11.62
N LYS A 85 1.70 7.61 -10.52
CA LYS A 85 2.66 7.27 -9.45
C LYS A 85 1.94 7.19 -8.12
N VAL A 86 2.36 6.26 -7.27
CA VAL A 86 1.88 6.16 -5.89
C VAL A 86 2.41 7.34 -5.08
N THR A 87 1.56 7.93 -4.26
CA THR A 87 1.90 9.03 -3.36
C THR A 87 1.46 8.69 -1.96
N LEU A 88 2.37 8.82 -1.00
CA LEU A 88 2.08 8.63 0.42
C LEU A 88 2.00 10.00 1.07
N ASN A 89 0.91 10.26 1.78
CA ASN A 89 0.75 11.48 2.56
C ASN A 89 0.58 11.11 4.02
N ILE A 90 1.52 11.57 4.86
CA ILE A 90 1.56 11.27 6.29
C ILE A 90 0.95 12.47 7.02
N VAL A 91 -0.08 12.19 7.82
CA VAL A 91 -0.84 13.15 8.63
C VAL A 91 -0.59 12.88 10.10
#